data_AF-A0A9D2J271-F1
#
_entry.id   AF-A0A9D2J271-F1
#
_cell.length_a   1.000
_cell.length_b   1.000
_cell.length_c   1.000
_cell.angle_alpha   90.00
_cell.angle_beta   90.00
_cell.angle_gamma   90.00
#
_symmetry.space_group_name_H-M   'P 1'
#
loop_
_entity.id
_entity.type
_entity.pdbx_description
1 polymer ?
#
loop_
_entity_poly.entity_id
_entity_poly.type
_entity_poly.pdbx_seq_one_letter_code
_entity_poly.pdbx_strand_id
1 'polypeptide(L)'
;MPADQLTFTNPVDRFASISPPEQQQPEPGIEAEMEPLPDVGEHSYRGTGRLEGRKALVTGGDSGIGAATAIAFAREGADVALNYLPAEERDAQNVARIITESGQRAVTLPGDLTDATFCADLADRATDELGGLDILVNNAGRQIAHEGLTSITDEQLEDTFEANVLSFFRLTRAALRHLKPGSSIINTTSIQAYQPSPKLMDYASTKAAINNFAKGLAEELAPQGIRVNAVAPGPIWTVLQPAEGQPPEALPEFGKQTPLGRAGQPTELAPAYVFLASPESSYVVGATLHVNGGQPTP
;
A
#
# COMPACT_ATOMS: atom_id res chain seq x y z
N MET A 1 1.12 -23.35 2.25
CA MET A 1 0.32 -22.57 1.28
C MET A 1 -1.03 -22.30 1.94
N PRO A 2 -1.40 -21.03 2.15
CA PRO A 2 -2.72 -20.70 2.67
C PRO A 2 -3.81 -21.18 1.72
N ALA A 3 -5.00 -21.46 2.25
CA ALA A 3 -6.16 -21.83 1.44
C ALA A 3 -6.55 -20.70 0.47
N ASP A 4 -7.22 -21.05 -0.63
CA ASP A 4 -7.81 -20.09 -1.56
C ASP A 4 -8.61 -19.02 -0.81
N GLN A 5 -8.50 -17.77 -1.25
CA GLN A 5 -8.96 -16.64 -0.47
C GLN A 5 -10.46 -16.68 -0.10
N LEU A 6 -11.28 -17.36 -0.92
CA LEU A 6 -12.74 -17.48 -0.77
C LEU A 6 -13.16 -18.75 -0.02
N THR A 7 -12.21 -19.58 0.40
CA THR A 7 -12.47 -20.75 1.24
C THR A 7 -12.94 -20.28 2.63
N PHE A 8 -14.04 -20.85 3.11
CA PHE A 8 -14.50 -20.61 4.48
C PHE A 8 -13.50 -21.24 5.47
N THR A 9 -12.70 -20.40 6.12
CA THR A 9 -11.65 -20.79 7.07
C THR A 9 -11.70 -19.94 8.33
N ASN A 10 -11.18 -20.44 9.44
CA ASN A 10 -11.00 -19.64 10.64
C ASN A 10 -9.93 -18.53 10.39
N PRO A 11 -10.24 -17.24 10.58
CA PRO A 11 -9.29 -16.17 10.28
C PRO A 11 -8.08 -16.14 11.23
N VAL A 12 -8.20 -16.72 12.43
CA VAL A 12 -7.11 -16.76 13.41
C VAL A 12 -5.94 -17.61 12.90
N ASP A 13 -6.22 -18.75 12.26
CA ASP A 13 -5.23 -19.74 11.82
C ASP A 13 -5.03 -19.82 10.30
N ARG A 14 -5.75 -18.97 9.53
CA ARG A 14 -5.65 -18.91 8.06
C ARG A 14 -4.22 -18.67 7.56
N PHE A 15 -3.47 -17.83 8.26
CA PHE A 15 -2.04 -17.62 8.05
C PHE A 15 -1.28 -18.05 9.30
N ALA A 16 -0.04 -18.50 9.12
CA ALA A 16 0.80 -18.87 10.23
C ALA A 16 0.97 -17.67 11.18
N SER A 17 0.80 -17.91 12.49
CA SER A 17 1.30 -16.97 13.50
C SER A 17 2.82 -17.05 13.46
N ILE A 18 3.45 -16.06 12.85
CA ILE A 18 4.90 -15.98 12.72
C ILE A 18 5.49 -15.30 13.96
N SER A 19 6.71 -15.70 14.32
CA SER A 19 7.57 -14.96 15.25
C SER A 19 8.87 -14.69 14.48
N PRO A 20 8.91 -13.62 13.67
CA PRO A 20 10.08 -13.29 12.87
C PRO A 20 11.32 -13.19 13.76
N PRO A 21 12.49 -13.69 13.33
CA PRO A 21 13.74 -13.39 14.01
C PRO A 21 13.99 -11.87 14.02
N GLU A 22 14.77 -11.42 15.00
CA GLU A 22 15.36 -10.09 14.95
C GLU A 22 16.15 -9.95 13.64
N GLN A 23 15.82 -8.95 12.85
CA GLN A 23 16.46 -8.67 11.58
C GLN A 23 16.35 -7.18 11.29
N GLN A 24 17.28 -6.68 10.50
CA GLN A 24 17.32 -5.28 10.12
C GLN A 24 17.84 -5.15 8.70
N GLN A 25 17.30 -4.20 7.97
CA GLN A 25 17.77 -3.82 6.65
C GLN A 25 17.88 -2.29 6.59
N PRO A 26 18.79 -1.73 5.78
CA PRO A 26 18.73 -0.31 5.45
C PRO A 26 17.47 -0.02 4.63
N GLU A 27 16.93 1.18 4.76
CA GLU A 27 15.84 1.64 3.90
C GLU A 27 16.23 1.65 2.40
N PRO A 28 15.33 1.29 1.48
CA PRO A 28 13.92 0.88 1.70
C PRO A 28 13.72 -0.58 2.10
N GLY A 29 14.80 -1.36 2.10
CA GLY A 29 14.80 -2.79 2.31
C GLY A 29 14.46 -3.57 1.04
N ILE A 30 14.70 -4.88 1.07
CA ILE A 30 14.40 -5.85 0.02
C ILE A 30 13.56 -6.97 0.64
N GLU A 31 12.31 -7.10 0.21
CA GLU A 31 11.35 -8.09 0.71
C GLU A 31 11.85 -9.53 0.50
N ALA A 32 12.53 -9.78 -0.63
CA ALA A 32 13.15 -11.08 -0.90
C ALA A 32 14.27 -11.48 0.08
N GLU A 33 14.69 -10.59 0.98
CA GLU A 33 15.70 -10.84 2.02
C GLU A 33 15.08 -10.98 3.43
N MET A 34 13.76 -10.90 3.55
CA MET A 34 13.06 -11.07 4.82
C MET A 34 12.94 -12.55 5.23
N GLU A 35 12.95 -12.78 6.55
CA GLU A 35 12.63 -14.07 7.13
C GLU A 35 11.51 -13.95 8.18
N PRO A 36 10.36 -14.64 8.04
CA PRO A 36 9.91 -15.34 6.84
C PRO A 36 9.53 -14.36 5.72
N LEU A 37 9.42 -14.84 4.49
CA LEU A 37 8.90 -14.05 3.37
C LEU A 37 7.42 -13.67 3.60
N PRO A 38 7.02 -12.41 3.34
CA PRO A 38 5.62 -12.01 3.31
C PRO A 38 4.81 -12.77 2.24
N ASP A 39 3.54 -13.08 2.54
CA ASP A 39 2.62 -13.58 1.51
C ASP A 39 1.92 -12.41 0.81
N VAL A 40 2.42 -12.07 -0.38
CA VAL A 40 1.85 -11.06 -1.29
C VAL A 40 0.77 -11.59 -2.22
N GLY A 41 0.31 -12.83 -2.01
CA GLY A 41 -0.82 -13.38 -2.76
C GLY A 41 -0.42 -14.12 -4.01
N GLU A 42 0.88 -14.36 -4.27
CA GLU A 42 1.39 -15.04 -5.48
C GLU A 42 0.72 -16.40 -5.73
N HIS A 43 0.28 -17.10 -4.69
CA HIS A 43 -0.39 -18.39 -4.85
C HIS A 43 -1.77 -18.47 -4.22
N SER A 44 -2.13 -17.49 -3.38
CA SER A 44 -3.35 -17.52 -2.57
C SER A 44 -4.45 -16.61 -3.11
N TYR A 45 -4.11 -15.57 -3.90
CA TYR A 45 -5.12 -14.66 -4.44
C TYR A 45 -5.79 -15.22 -5.71
N ARG A 46 -7.12 -15.26 -5.77
CA ARG A 46 -7.85 -15.70 -6.98
C ARG A 46 -8.71 -14.56 -7.52
N GLY A 47 -8.45 -14.17 -8.76
CA GLY A 47 -9.26 -13.18 -9.46
C GLY A 47 -10.62 -13.71 -9.92
N THR A 48 -11.57 -12.79 -10.10
CA THR A 48 -12.96 -13.05 -10.49
C THR A 48 -13.48 -12.09 -11.57
N GLY A 49 -12.59 -11.32 -12.20
CA GLY A 49 -12.92 -10.39 -13.30
C GLY A 49 -13.48 -9.04 -12.83
N ARG A 50 -13.18 -8.61 -11.61
CA ARG A 50 -13.77 -7.40 -11.01
C ARG A 50 -13.18 -6.09 -11.53
N LEU A 51 -12.05 -6.15 -12.23
CA LEU A 51 -11.29 -5.01 -12.75
C LEU A 51 -10.89 -5.20 -14.22
N GLU A 52 -11.66 -5.96 -14.99
CA GLU A 52 -11.39 -6.21 -16.41
C GLU A 52 -11.17 -4.92 -17.20
N GLY A 53 -10.00 -4.83 -17.85
CA GLY A 53 -9.61 -3.73 -18.72
C GLY A 53 -9.16 -2.44 -18.01
N ARG A 54 -9.19 -2.41 -16.67
CA ARG A 54 -8.79 -1.25 -15.87
C ARG A 54 -7.29 -0.98 -15.96
N LYS A 55 -6.87 0.26 -15.71
CA LYS A 55 -5.48 0.71 -15.80
C LYS A 55 -5.05 1.34 -14.47
N ALA A 56 -4.14 0.66 -13.77
CA ALA A 56 -3.75 1.03 -12.41
C ALA A 56 -2.30 1.51 -12.30
N LEU A 57 -2.08 2.59 -11.56
CA LEU A 57 -0.77 2.97 -11.03
C LEU A 57 -0.72 2.68 -9.53
N VAL A 58 0.25 1.89 -9.09
CA VAL A 58 0.48 1.55 -7.67
C VAL A 58 1.88 2.00 -7.27
N THR A 59 1.99 2.92 -6.31
CA THR A 59 3.28 3.33 -5.73
C THR A 59 3.70 2.40 -4.59
N GLY A 60 5.00 2.14 -4.45
CA GLY A 60 5.51 1.07 -3.58
C GLY A 60 4.93 -0.28 -3.99
N GLY A 61 4.83 -0.51 -5.31
CA GLY A 61 4.21 -1.70 -5.90
C GLY A 61 5.15 -2.90 -6.00
N ASP A 62 6.41 -2.73 -5.62
CA ASP A 62 7.48 -3.71 -5.60
C ASP A 62 7.35 -4.75 -4.49
N SER A 63 6.83 -4.35 -3.32
CA SER A 63 6.80 -5.19 -2.11
C SER A 63 5.55 -4.96 -1.27
N GLY A 64 5.35 -5.82 -0.28
CA GLY A 64 4.35 -5.68 0.77
C GLY A 64 2.92 -5.47 0.25
N ILE A 65 2.24 -4.49 0.84
CA ILE A 65 0.83 -4.21 0.54
C ILE A 65 0.63 -3.76 -0.91
N GLY A 66 1.58 -3.01 -1.47
CA GLY A 66 1.50 -2.55 -2.85
C GLY A 66 1.69 -3.70 -3.84
N ALA A 67 2.64 -4.60 -3.60
CA ALA A 67 2.80 -5.84 -4.37
C ALA A 67 1.53 -6.69 -4.34
N ALA A 68 0.95 -6.93 -3.15
CA ALA A 68 -0.28 -7.69 -3.00
C ALA A 68 -1.47 -7.04 -3.73
N THR A 69 -1.55 -5.71 -3.70
CA THR A 69 -2.56 -4.93 -4.42
C THR A 69 -2.38 -5.06 -5.93
N ALA A 70 -1.15 -4.91 -6.43
CA ALA A 70 -0.84 -5.00 -7.85
C ALA A 70 -1.12 -6.41 -8.41
N ILE A 71 -0.72 -7.46 -7.70
CA ILE A 71 -1.00 -8.86 -8.06
C ILE A 71 -2.51 -9.10 -8.12
N ALA A 72 -3.26 -8.63 -7.11
CA ALA A 72 -4.72 -8.78 -7.11
C ALA A 72 -5.40 -7.99 -8.23
N PHE A 73 -4.95 -6.77 -8.52
CA PHE A 73 -5.46 -5.99 -9.65
C PHE A 73 -5.25 -6.71 -10.98
N ALA A 74 -4.05 -7.25 -11.21
CA ALA A 74 -3.77 -8.03 -12.40
C ALA A 74 -4.66 -9.28 -12.50
N ARG A 75 -4.83 -10.03 -11.41
CA ARG A 75 -5.71 -11.21 -11.40
C ARG A 75 -7.17 -10.86 -11.63
N GLU A 76 -7.60 -9.68 -11.22
CA GLU A 76 -8.95 -9.17 -11.48
C GLU A 76 -9.12 -8.56 -12.88
N GLY A 77 -8.05 -8.51 -13.69
CA GLY A 77 -8.08 -8.15 -15.10
C GLY A 77 -7.58 -6.74 -15.45
N ALA A 78 -6.84 -6.08 -14.54
CA ALA A 78 -6.27 -4.75 -14.77
C ALA A 78 -4.82 -4.82 -15.26
N ASP A 79 -4.44 -3.92 -16.17
CA ASP A 79 -3.03 -3.65 -16.43
C ASP A 79 -2.47 -2.74 -15.32
N VAL A 80 -1.21 -2.96 -14.92
CA VAL A 80 -0.64 -2.33 -13.72
C VAL A 80 0.73 -1.73 -13.99
N ALA A 81 0.89 -0.45 -13.64
CA ALA A 81 2.17 0.22 -13.50
C ALA A 81 2.60 0.24 -12.03
N LEU A 82 3.87 -0.10 -11.79
CA LEU A 82 4.51 -0.15 -10.49
C LEU A 82 5.52 0.99 -10.39
N ASN A 83 5.38 1.84 -9.38
CA ASN A 83 6.47 2.72 -8.95
C ASN A 83 7.10 2.18 -7.66
N TYR A 84 8.41 2.37 -7.55
CA TYR A 84 9.28 1.89 -6.48
C TYR A 84 10.64 2.62 -6.58
N LEU A 85 11.51 2.51 -5.58
CA LEU A 85 12.87 3.07 -5.64
C LEU A 85 13.80 2.15 -6.44
N PRO A 86 14.80 2.67 -7.17
CA PRO A 86 15.70 1.83 -7.97
C PRO A 86 16.41 0.69 -7.22
N ALA A 87 16.61 0.83 -5.90
CA ALA A 87 17.20 -0.22 -5.06
C ALA A 87 16.32 -1.49 -4.97
N GLU A 88 15.01 -1.35 -5.14
CA GLU A 88 14.00 -2.42 -4.97
C GLU A 88 13.71 -3.17 -6.29
N GLU A 89 14.49 -2.94 -7.34
CA GLU A 89 14.30 -3.52 -8.68
C GLU A 89 14.11 -5.04 -8.66
N ARG A 90 14.81 -5.74 -7.77
CA ARG A 90 14.68 -7.20 -7.62
C ARG A 90 13.26 -7.62 -7.26
N ASP A 91 12.63 -6.94 -6.31
CA ASP A 91 11.28 -7.25 -5.84
C ASP A 91 10.24 -6.82 -6.88
N ALA A 92 10.43 -5.63 -7.47
CA ALA A 92 9.58 -5.12 -8.54
C ALA A 92 9.53 -6.05 -9.76
N GLN A 93 10.67 -6.62 -10.17
CA GLN A 93 10.71 -7.59 -11.28
C GLN A 93 9.99 -8.89 -10.94
N ASN A 94 10.00 -9.32 -9.67
CA ASN A 94 9.21 -10.47 -9.25
C ASN A 94 7.70 -10.18 -9.37
N VAL A 95 7.25 -9.02 -8.90
CA VAL A 95 5.84 -8.61 -9.02
C VAL A 95 5.42 -8.46 -10.49
N ALA A 96 6.26 -7.81 -11.31
CA ALA A 96 5.99 -7.65 -12.74
C ALA A 96 5.88 -8.99 -13.48
N ARG A 97 6.69 -9.99 -13.12
CA ARG A 97 6.58 -11.36 -13.62
C ARG A 97 5.21 -11.96 -13.26
N ILE A 98 4.78 -11.87 -12.01
CA ILE A 98 3.50 -12.45 -11.55
C ILE A 98 2.29 -11.78 -12.26
N ILE A 99 2.36 -10.46 -12.49
CA ILE A 99 1.35 -9.71 -13.25
C ILE A 99 1.28 -10.23 -14.69
N THR A 100 2.45 -10.39 -15.33
CA THR A 100 2.54 -10.89 -16.71
C THR A 100 2.05 -12.33 -16.83
N GLU A 101 2.36 -13.19 -15.87
CA GLU A 101 1.85 -14.56 -15.77
C GLU A 101 0.33 -14.62 -15.55
N SER A 102 -0.26 -13.56 -14.98
CA SER A 102 -1.72 -13.40 -14.84
C SER A 102 -2.39 -12.90 -16.14
N GLY A 103 -1.62 -12.74 -17.23
CA GLY A 103 -2.11 -12.34 -18.54
C GLY A 103 -2.36 -10.84 -18.70
N GLN A 104 -1.93 -10.03 -17.74
CA GLN A 104 -2.03 -8.57 -17.80
C GLN A 104 -0.67 -7.94 -18.07
N ARG A 105 -0.67 -6.68 -18.46
CA ARG A 105 0.54 -5.91 -18.68
C ARG A 105 1.10 -5.38 -17.35
N ALA A 106 2.41 -5.58 -17.15
CA ALA A 106 3.19 -4.92 -16.12
C ALA A 106 4.04 -3.78 -16.73
N VAL A 107 4.06 -2.63 -16.07
CA VAL A 107 4.94 -1.50 -16.40
C VAL A 107 5.75 -1.13 -15.15
N THR A 108 7.08 -1.03 -15.27
CA THR A 108 7.96 -0.73 -14.14
C THR A 108 8.53 0.69 -14.27
N LEU A 109 8.25 1.55 -13.28
CA LEU A 109 8.58 2.98 -13.28
C LEU A 109 9.38 3.35 -12.03
N PRO A 110 10.66 2.92 -11.94
CA PRO A 110 11.49 3.24 -10.78
C PRO A 110 11.78 4.74 -10.70
N GLY A 111 11.77 5.27 -9.48
CA GLY A 111 12.14 6.65 -9.17
C GLY A 111 11.55 7.16 -7.87
N ASP A 112 12.07 8.30 -7.42
CA ASP A 112 11.81 8.84 -6.09
C ASP A 112 10.64 9.83 -6.12
N LEU A 113 9.61 9.54 -5.31
CA LEU A 113 8.41 10.37 -5.19
C LEU A 113 8.62 11.67 -4.39
N THR A 114 9.77 11.83 -3.74
CA THR A 114 10.15 13.11 -3.13
C THR A 114 10.49 14.15 -4.21
N ASP A 115 10.89 13.73 -5.42
CA ASP A 115 11.08 14.63 -6.55
C ASP A 115 9.72 15.03 -7.17
N ALA A 116 9.41 16.33 -7.08
CA ALA A 116 8.18 16.90 -7.62
C ALA A 116 8.06 16.78 -9.15
N THR A 117 9.18 16.85 -9.88
CA THR A 117 9.22 16.64 -11.34
C THR A 117 8.90 15.18 -11.66
N PHE A 118 9.53 14.25 -10.93
CA PHE A 118 9.29 12.83 -11.11
C PHE A 118 7.82 12.46 -10.87
N CYS A 119 7.16 13.02 -9.84
CA CYS A 119 5.74 12.79 -9.61
C CYS A 119 4.85 13.15 -10.82
N ALA A 120 5.18 14.24 -11.51
CA ALA A 120 4.44 14.67 -12.69
C ALA A 120 4.67 13.71 -13.87
N ASP A 121 5.94 13.38 -14.12
CA ASP A 121 6.35 12.49 -15.20
C ASP A 121 5.83 11.05 -14.98
N LEU A 122 5.75 10.59 -13.73
CA LEU A 122 5.27 9.26 -13.38
C LEU A 122 3.82 9.03 -13.84
N ALA A 123 2.92 9.99 -13.59
CA ALA A 123 1.53 9.88 -14.00
C ALA A 123 1.37 9.88 -15.53
N ASP A 124 2.17 10.70 -16.23
CA ASP A 124 2.16 10.78 -17.69
C ASP A 124 2.70 9.47 -18.30
N ARG A 125 3.85 8.98 -17.82
CA ARG A 125 4.43 7.70 -18.26
C ARG A 125 3.51 6.52 -17.98
N ALA A 126 2.92 6.42 -16.80
CA ALA A 126 1.98 5.36 -16.48
C ALA A 126 0.77 5.36 -17.44
N THR A 127 0.25 6.55 -17.75
CA THR A 127 -0.89 6.71 -18.68
C THR A 127 -0.51 6.31 -20.10
N ASP A 128 0.62 6.83 -20.61
CA ASP A 128 1.09 6.57 -21.97
C ASP A 128 1.43 5.10 -22.17
N GLU A 129 2.12 4.53 -21.19
CA GLU A 129 2.47 3.13 -21.24
C GLU A 129 1.18 2.30 -21.17
N LEU A 130 0.36 2.40 -20.12
CA LEU A 130 -0.85 1.55 -19.98
C LEU A 130 -1.95 1.82 -21.03
N GLY A 131 -1.89 2.93 -21.78
CA GLY A 131 -2.93 3.35 -22.72
C GLY A 131 -4.15 3.99 -22.03
N GLY A 132 -3.95 4.52 -20.83
CA GLY A 132 -4.98 5.12 -19.98
C GLY A 132 -4.63 4.98 -18.49
N LEU A 133 -5.35 5.71 -17.64
CA LEU A 133 -5.24 5.59 -16.19
C LEU A 133 -6.63 5.79 -15.56
N ASP A 134 -7.06 4.86 -14.73
CA ASP A 134 -8.35 4.94 -14.05
C ASP A 134 -8.35 4.42 -12.59
N ILE A 135 -7.21 3.89 -12.12
CA ILE A 135 -6.96 3.57 -10.71
C ILE A 135 -5.62 4.18 -10.30
N LEU A 136 -5.63 4.98 -9.23
CA LEU A 136 -4.40 5.43 -8.55
C LEU A 136 -4.39 4.86 -7.14
N VAL A 137 -3.30 4.19 -6.78
CA VAL A 137 -3.02 3.74 -5.42
C VAL A 137 -1.77 4.46 -4.92
N ASN A 138 -1.98 5.45 -4.04
CA ASN A 138 -0.89 6.06 -3.30
C ASN A 138 -0.61 5.18 -2.08
N ASN A 139 0.41 4.34 -2.18
CA ASN A 139 0.75 3.35 -1.16
C ASN A 139 2.18 3.47 -0.61
N ALA A 140 3.14 3.92 -1.44
CA ALA A 140 4.51 4.17 -0.99
C ALA A 140 4.54 5.00 0.30
N GLY A 141 5.48 4.67 1.19
CA GLY A 141 5.68 5.48 2.37
C GLY A 141 6.94 5.12 3.15
N ARG A 142 7.46 6.14 3.82
CA ARG A 142 8.61 6.11 4.73
C ARG A 142 8.13 5.97 6.17
N GLN A 143 8.81 5.13 6.95
CA GLN A 143 8.55 4.93 8.38
C GLN A 143 9.86 4.62 9.10
N ILE A 144 10.32 5.53 9.97
CA ILE A 144 11.55 5.35 10.77
C ILE A 144 11.19 5.47 12.25
N ALA A 145 11.48 4.42 13.02
CA ALA A 145 11.27 4.43 14.47
C ALA A 145 12.30 5.31 15.19
N HIS A 146 11.88 6.02 16.22
CA HIS A 146 12.73 6.95 16.96
C HIS A 146 12.58 6.82 18.49
N GLU A 147 13.58 7.27 19.25
CA GLU A 147 13.62 7.22 20.72
C GLU A 147 13.00 8.46 21.38
N GLY A 148 11.84 8.88 20.87
CA GLY A 148 11.08 10.04 21.36
C GLY A 148 11.28 11.32 20.55
N LEU A 149 10.55 12.38 20.90
CA LEU A 149 10.43 13.57 20.05
C LEU A 149 11.75 14.30 19.82
N THR A 150 12.64 14.34 20.81
CA THR A 150 13.92 15.05 20.73
C THR A 150 14.97 14.36 19.87
N SER A 151 14.73 13.10 19.46
CA SER A 151 15.64 12.38 18.55
C SER A 151 15.23 12.50 17.08
N ILE A 152 14.06 13.07 16.79
CA ILE A 152 13.62 13.31 15.40
C ILE A 152 14.39 14.51 14.87
N THR A 153 15.19 14.29 13.83
CA THR A 153 15.88 15.38 13.12
C THR A 153 14.91 16.11 12.20
N ASP A 154 15.20 17.37 11.87
CA ASP A 154 14.42 18.11 10.87
C ASP A 154 14.40 17.36 9.53
N GLU A 155 15.52 16.76 9.13
CA GLU A 155 15.65 15.93 7.93
C GLU A 155 14.70 14.73 7.94
N GLN A 156 14.67 13.92 9.02
CA GLN A 156 13.76 12.78 9.12
C GLN A 156 12.29 13.22 9.04
N LEU A 157 11.95 14.33 9.72
CA LEU A 157 10.60 14.88 9.70
C LEU A 157 10.20 15.32 8.28
N GLU A 158 11.08 16.08 7.62
CA GLU A 158 10.87 16.57 6.25
C GLU A 158 10.74 15.41 5.27
N ASP A 159 11.67 14.45 5.28
CA ASP A 159 11.66 13.29 4.38
C ASP A 159 10.39 12.45 4.56
N THR A 160 9.94 12.26 5.81
CA THR A 160 8.72 11.49 6.09
C THR A 160 7.49 12.20 5.55
N PHE A 161 7.38 13.52 5.70
CA PHE A 161 6.29 14.30 5.14
C PHE A 161 6.35 14.42 3.62
N GLU A 162 7.56 14.53 3.05
CA GLU A 162 7.79 14.61 1.62
C GLU A 162 7.34 13.30 0.94
N ALA A 163 7.78 12.16 1.46
CA ALA A 163 7.46 10.84 0.95
C ALA A 163 6.00 10.42 1.19
N ASN A 164 5.38 10.81 2.31
CA ASN A 164 4.05 10.30 2.67
C ASN A 164 2.89 11.26 2.37
N VAL A 165 3.14 12.57 2.39
CA VAL A 165 2.09 13.58 2.23
C VAL A 165 2.28 14.33 0.93
N LEU A 166 3.41 14.99 0.75
CA LEU A 166 3.59 15.90 -0.38
C LEU A 166 3.64 15.14 -1.72
N SER A 167 4.25 13.96 -1.76
CA SER A 167 4.17 13.04 -2.90
C SER A 167 2.72 12.69 -3.27
N PHE A 168 1.84 12.39 -2.30
CA PHE A 168 0.43 12.02 -2.54
C PHE A 168 -0.31 13.19 -3.18
N PHE A 169 -0.11 14.42 -2.70
CA PHE A 169 -0.69 15.61 -3.32
C PHE A 169 -0.20 15.81 -4.75
N ARG A 170 1.12 15.72 -4.97
CA ARG A 170 1.73 15.99 -6.29
C ARG A 170 1.32 14.94 -7.31
N LEU A 171 1.45 13.66 -6.96
CA LEU A 171 1.10 12.55 -7.85
C LEU A 171 -0.40 12.52 -8.14
N THR A 172 -1.25 12.72 -7.13
CA THR A 172 -2.70 12.79 -7.34
C THR A 172 -3.07 13.95 -8.26
N ARG A 173 -2.51 15.14 -8.04
CA ARG A 173 -2.72 16.30 -8.92
C ARG A 173 -2.28 16.01 -10.36
N ALA A 174 -1.14 15.33 -10.55
CA ALA A 174 -0.66 14.93 -11.87
C ALA A 174 -1.59 13.90 -12.54
N ALA A 175 -2.05 12.90 -11.80
CA ALA A 175 -2.95 11.85 -12.27
C ALA A 175 -4.34 12.37 -12.65
N LEU A 176 -4.85 13.42 -11.97
CA LEU A 176 -6.15 14.03 -12.28
C LEU A 176 -6.26 14.60 -13.70
N ARG A 177 -5.14 14.80 -14.40
CA ARG A 177 -5.14 15.12 -15.85
C ARG A 177 -5.70 13.98 -16.72
N HIS A 178 -5.66 12.75 -16.21
CA HIS A 178 -5.94 11.52 -16.96
C HIS A 178 -7.18 10.77 -16.44
N LEU A 179 -7.50 10.91 -15.15
CA LEU A 179 -8.65 10.26 -14.52
C LEU A 179 -9.98 10.79 -15.07
N LYS A 180 -10.95 9.89 -15.23
CA LYS A 180 -12.27 10.16 -15.81
C LYS A 180 -13.38 9.73 -14.85
N PRO A 181 -14.65 10.10 -15.09
CA PRO A 181 -15.77 9.55 -14.32
C PRO A 181 -15.71 8.02 -14.27
N GLY A 182 -15.86 7.44 -13.08
CA GLY A 182 -15.68 6.01 -12.81
C GLY A 182 -14.29 5.64 -12.26
N SER A 183 -13.31 6.55 -12.28
CA SER A 183 -11.98 6.32 -11.70
C SER A 183 -12.01 6.23 -10.17
N SER A 184 -10.98 5.61 -9.61
CA SER A 184 -10.81 5.43 -8.16
C SER A 184 -9.40 5.81 -7.72
N ILE A 185 -9.31 6.59 -6.64
CA ILE A 185 -8.07 6.88 -5.92
C ILE A 185 -8.15 6.21 -4.55
N ILE A 186 -7.10 5.48 -4.18
CA ILE A 186 -7.01 4.76 -2.90
C ILE A 186 -5.71 5.15 -2.22
N ASN A 187 -5.80 5.61 -0.99
CA ASN A 187 -4.63 6.05 -0.21
C ASN A 187 -4.36 5.08 0.95
N THR A 188 -3.11 4.63 1.11
CA THR A 188 -2.70 3.81 2.26
C THR A 188 -2.39 4.70 3.47
N THR A 189 -3.33 4.76 4.41
CA THR A 189 -3.11 5.34 5.74
C THR A 189 -2.58 4.25 6.70
N SER A 190 -2.90 4.30 7.98
CA SER A 190 -2.47 3.34 8.99
C SER A 190 -3.37 3.43 10.22
N ILE A 191 -3.43 2.37 11.02
CA ILE A 191 -3.94 2.46 12.39
C ILE A 191 -3.22 3.52 13.23
N GLN A 192 -1.96 3.86 12.90
CA GLN A 192 -1.20 4.94 13.56
C GLN A 192 -1.88 6.31 13.45
N ALA A 193 -2.76 6.53 12.45
CA ALA A 193 -3.58 7.74 12.36
C ALA A 193 -4.60 7.89 13.51
N TYR A 194 -4.91 6.78 14.19
CA TYR A 194 -5.95 6.67 15.22
C TYR A 194 -5.38 6.23 16.58
N GLN A 195 -4.33 5.43 16.56
CA GLN A 195 -3.59 4.95 17.72
C GLN A 195 -2.09 5.23 17.52
N PRO A 196 -1.65 6.49 17.65
CA PRO A 196 -0.26 6.87 17.43
C PRO A 196 0.66 6.28 18.50
N SER A 197 1.75 5.66 18.06
CA SER A 197 2.83 5.18 18.92
C SER A 197 3.84 6.31 19.20
N PRO A 198 4.35 6.46 20.44
CA PRO A 198 5.38 7.44 20.75
C PRO A 198 6.68 7.32 19.93
N LYS A 199 6.95 6.14 19.36
CA LYS A 199 8.15 5.88 18.55
C LYS A 199 8.00 6.22 17.05
N LEU A 200 6.81 6.67 16.61
CA LEU A 200 6.46 6.88 15.21
C LEU A 200 5.67 8.19 15.02
N MET A 201 6.05 9.25 15.72
CA MET A 201 5.24 10.47 15.82
C MET A 201 5.08 11.21 14.48
N ASP A 202 6.18 11.36 13.73
CA ASP A 202 6.21 11.91 12.38
C ASP A 202 5.36 11.06 11.42
N TYR A 203 5.61 9.75 11.36
CA TYR A 203 4.84 8.79 10.56
C TYR A 203 3.35 8.83 10.89
N ALA A 204 2.97 8.72 12.16
CA ALA A 204 1.58 8.73 12.59
C ALA A 204 0.88 10.04 12.18
N SER A 205 1.58 11.17 12.30
CA SER A 205 1.10 12.48 11.83
C SER A 205 0.83 12.48 10.33
N THR A 206 1.74 11.92 9.51
CA THR A 206 1.51 11.81 8.06
C THR A 206 0.31 10.91 7.74
N LYS A 207 0.11 9.82 8.47
CA LYS A 207 -1.01 8.90 8.25
C LYS A 207 -2.36 9.55 8.62
N ALA A 208 -2.40 10.37 9.66
CA ALA A 208 -3.55 11.21 9.97
C ALA A 208 -3.81 12.27 8.87
N ALA A 209 -2.76 12.91 8.36
CA ALA A 209 -2.86 13.85 7.25
C ALA A 209 -3.41 13.19 5.97
N ILE A 210 -2.92 12.00 5.61
CA ILE A 210 -3.41 11.21 4.47
C ILE A 210 -4.90 10.88 4.63
N ASN A 211 -5.33 10.49 5.83
CA ASN A 211 -6.72 10.16 6.10
C ASN A 211 -7.64 11.38 5.91
N ASN A 212 -7.21 12.56 6.37
CA ASN A 212 -7.94 13.80 6.17
C ASN A 212 -7.91 14.25 4.69
N PHE A 213 -6.77 14.12 4.02
CA PHE A 213 -6.61 14.39 2.59
C PHE A 213 -7.60 13.56 1.75
N ALA A 214 -7.70 12.25 2.01
CA ALA A 214 -8.63 11.38 1.31
C ALA A 214 -10.09 11.85 1.43
N LYS A 215 -10.51 12.30 2.62
CA LYS A 215 -11.88 12.80 2.87
C LYS A 215 -12.16 14.12 2.15
N GLY A 216 -11.25 15.08 2.27
CA GLY A 216 -11.40 16.37 1.59
C GLY A 216 -11.43 16.22 0.07
N LEU A 217 -10.51 15.43 -0.48
CA LEU A 217 -10.47 15.19 -1.92
C LEU A 217 -11.68 14.38 -2.42
N ALA A 218 -12.20 13.46 -1.60
CA ALA A 218 -13.41 12.73 -1.94
C ALA A 218 -14.61 13.67 -2.15
N GLU A 219 -14.80 14.66 -1.27
CA GLU A 219 -15.86 15.65 -1.40
C GLU A 219 -15.69 16.50 -2.67
N GLU A 220 -14.46 16.92 -2.97
CA GLU A 220 -14.14 17.72 -4.16
C GLU A 220 -14.40 16.96 -5.47
N LEU A 221 -14.04 15.68 -5.52
CA LEU A 221 -14.04 14.88 -6.75
C LEU A 221 -15.32 14.07 -6.98
N ALA A 222 -16.16 13.89 -5.95
CA ALA A 222 -17.42 13.15 -6.08
C ALA A 222 -18.34 13.72 -7.19
N PRO A 223 -18.54 15.04 -7.35
CA PRO A 223 -19.34 15.59 -8.45
C PRO A 223 -18.77 15.29 -9.85
N GLN A 224 -17.47 14.98 -9.94
CA GLN A 224 -16.78 14.60 -11.17
C GLN A 224 -16.85 13.08 -11.44
N GLY A 225 -17.49 12.32 -10.55
CA GLY A 225 -17.61 10.87 -10.66
C GLY A 225 -16.34 10.11 -10.33
N ILE A 226 -15.37 10.72 -9.62
CA ILE A 226 -14.14 10.07 -9.17
C ILE A 226 -14.26 9.80 -7.67
N ARG A 227 -14.00 8.56 -7.26
CA ARG A 227 -14.07 8.17 -5.85
C ARG A 227 -12.69 8.24 -5.23
N VAL A 228 -12.62 8.75 -4.00
CA VAL A 228 -11.39 8.75 -3.20
C VAL A 228 -11.68 8.07 -1.87
N ASN A 229 -10.87 7.09 -1.52
CA ASN A 229 -11.00 6.34 -0.27
C ASN A 229 -9.61 6.07 0.32
N ALA A 230 -9.59 5.54 1.54
CA ALA A 230 -8.37 5.12 2.21
C ALA A 230 -8.48 3.69 2.74
N VAL A 231 -7.34 3.02 2.87
CA VAL A 231 -7.20 1.76 3.60
C VAL A 231 -6.29 2.02 4.79
N ALA A 232 -6.69 1.58 5.98
CA ALA A 232 -5.95 1.69 7.24
C ALA A 232 -5.50 0.30 7.71
N PRO A 233 -4.29 -0.14 7.32
CA PRO A 233 -3.72 -1.39 7.82
C PRO A 233 -3.41 -1.32 9.32
N GLY A 234 -3.48 -2.47 9.98
CA GLY A 234 -2.87 -2.69 11.29
C GLY A 234 -1.40 -3.16 11.16
N PRO A 235 -0.91 -4.04 12.06
CA PRO A 235 0.41 -4.63 11.94
C PRO A 235 0.43 -5.68 10.82
N ILE A 236 1.00 -5.34 9.68
CA ILE A 236 1.17 -6.21 8.51
C ILE A 236 2.65 -6.52 8.34
N TRP A 237 2.98 -7.80 8.11
CA TRP A 237 4.34 -8.23 7.89
C TRP A 237 4.82 -7.78 6.49
N THR A 238 5.66 -6.74 6.46
CA THR A 238 6.23 -6.12 5.24
C THR A 238 7.67 -5.70 5.52
N VAL A 239 8.44 -5.46 4.45
CA VAL A 239 9.86 -5.05 4.56
C VAL A 239 10.04 -3.72 5.30
N LEU A 240 9.04 -2.84 5.28
CA LEU A 240 9.02 -1.59 6.05
C LEU A 240 9.25 -1.79 7.55
N GLN A 241 8.90 -2.95 8.13
CA GLN A 241 9.09 -3.19 9.56
C GLN A 241 10.57 -3.44 9.93
N PRO A 242 11.30 -4.38 9.29
CA PRO A 242 12.74 -4.53 9.52
C PRO A 242 13.59 -3.44 8.84
N ALA A 243 13.07 -2.69 7.87
CA ALA A 243 13.69 -1.50 7.29
C ALA A 243 13.44 -0.26 8.17
N GLU A 244 13.89 -0.33 9.42
CA GLU A 244 13.85 0.75 10.43
C GLU A 244 12.45 1.17 10.93
N GLY A 245 11.36 0.60 10.41
CA GLY A 245 10.00 0.90 10.89
C GLY A 245 9.67 0.34 12.27
N GLN A 246 10.40 -0.67 12.75
CA GLN A 246 10.36 -1.21 14.10
C GLN A 246 11.78 -1.49 14.62
N PRO A 247 12.02 -1.36 15.93
CA PRO A 247 13.22 -1.90 16.54
C PRO A 247 13.31 -3.42 16.31
N PRO A 248 14.49 -3.98 15.97
CA PRO A 248 14.64 -5.42 15.69
C PRO A 248 14.10 -6.33 16.80
N GLU A 249 14.29 -5.95 18.06
CA GLU A 249 13.84 -6.69 19.25
C GLU A 249 12.31 -6.74 19.40
N ALA A 250 11.57 -5.87 18.69
CA ALA A 250 10.11 -5.86 18.68
C ALA A 250 9.52 -6.81 17.62
N LEU A 251 10.30 -7.24 16.62
CA LEU A 251 9.82 -8.06 15.51
C LEU A 251 9.26 -9.44 15.95
N PRO A 252 9.86 -10.17 16.91
CA PRO A 252 9.34 -11.48 17.33
C PRO A 252 7.91 -11.44 17.88
N GLU A 253 7.49 -10.30 18.43
CA GLU A 253 6.16 -10.09 19.02
C GLU A 253 5.22 -9.29 18.10
N PHE A 254 5.66 -8.96 16.89
CA PHE A 254 4.93 -8.10 15.97
C PHE A 254 3.53 -8.67 15.62
N GLY A 255 2.49 -7.89 15.93
CA GLY A 255 1.10 -8.20 15.62
C GLY A 255 0.39 -9.15 16.59
N LYS A 256 1.10 -9.77 17.55
CA LYS A 256 0.50 -10.68 18.54
C LYS A 256 -0.49 -10.00 19.50
N GLN A 257 -0.39 -8.68 19.64
CA GLN A 257 -1.28 -7.85 20.44
C GLN A 257 -2.65 -7.59 19.78
N THR A 258 -2.83 -7.95 18.51
CA THR A 258 -4.15 -7.80 17.86
C THR A 258 -5.15 -8.81 18.43
N PRO A 259 -6.46 -8.55 18.37
CA PRO A 259 -7.46 -9.55 18.74
C PRO A 259 -7.38 -10.88 17.97
N LEU A 260 -6.85 -10.89 16.73
CA LEU A 260 -6.55 -12.13 16.00
C LEU A 260 -5.27 -12.83 16.46
N GLY A 261 -4.46 -12.22 17.32
CA GLY A 261 -3.26 -12.83 17.91
C GLY A 261 -2.08 -13.00 16.95
N ARG A 262 -2.08 -12.33 15.79
CA ARG A 262 -1.02 -12.39 14.78
C ARG A 262 -0.94 -11.12 13.95
N ALA A 263 0.22 -10.89 13.32
CA ALA A 263 0.32 -9.94 12.21
C ALA A 263 -0.53 -10.41 11.02
N GLY A 264 -1.03 -9.45 10.25
CA GLY A 264 -1.61 -9.71 8.94
C GLY A 264 -0.52 -9.96 7.90
N GLN A 265 -0.88 -10.68 6.83
CA GLN A 265 -0.05 -10.79 5.62
C GLN A 265 -0.50 -9.77 4.57
N PRO A 266 0.39 -9.30 3.68
CA PRO A 266 0.01 -8.32 2.66
C PRO A 266 -1.17 -8.74 1.80
N THR A 267 -1.28 -10.02 1.44
CA THR A 267 -2.42 -10.56 0.66
C THR A 267 -3.78 -10.36 1.35
N GLU A 268 -3.83 -10.17 2.66
CA GLU A 268 -5.09 -9.94 3.39
C GLU A 268 -5.62 -8.52 3.18
N LEU A 269 -4.79 -7.60 2.67
CA LEU A 269 -5.18 -6.22 2.34
C LEU A 269 -5.78 -6.14 0.94
N ALA A 270 -5.28 -6.94 0.01
CA ALA A 270 -5.64 -6.88 -1.40
C ALA A 270 -7.17 -6.86 -1.69
N PRO A 271 -8.02 -7.67 -1.01
CA PRO A 271 -9.48 -7.60 -1.21
C PRO A 271 -10.09 -6.21 -0.94
N ALA A 272 -9.56 -5.45 0.02
CA ALA A 272 -10.05 -4.11 0.32
C ALA A 272 -9.73 -3.13 -0.82
N TYR A 273 -8.52 -3.21 -1.39
CA TYR A 273 -8.14 -2.39 -2.53
C TYR A 273 -8.95 -2.75 -3.78
N VAL A 274 -9.17 -4.03 -4.05
CA VAL A 274 -10.01 -4.46 -5.19
C VAL A 274 -11.45 -3.96 -5.02
N PHE A 275 -12.04 -4.12 -3.82
CA PHE A 275 -13.38 -3.58 -3.52
C PHE A 275 -13.45 -2.09 -3.82
N LEU A 276 -12.52 -1.31 -3.26
CA LEU A 276 -12.49 0.14 -3.45
C LEU A 276 -12.22 0.56 -4.89
N ALA A 277 -11.43 -0.18 -5.67
CA ALA A 277 -11.17 0.12 -7.07
C ALA A 277 -12.34 -0.25 -7.99
N SER A 278 -13.08 -1.31 -7.65
CA SER A 278 -14.15 -1.86 -8.48
C SER A 278 -15.44 -1.04 -8.46
N PRO A 279 -16.31 -1.17 -9.48
CA PRO A 279 -17.61 -0.48 -9.52
C PRO A 279 -18.59 -0.89 -8.41
N GLU A 280 -18.36 -2.01 -7.71
CA GLU A 280 -19.24 -2.50 -6.65
C GLU A 280 -19.26 -1.58 -5.41
N SER A 281 -18.23 -0.72 -5.27
CA SER A 281 -18.13 0.30 -4.22
C SER A 281 -18.58 1.69 -4.69
N SER A 282 -19.53 1.75 -5.63
CA SER A 282 -20.01 3.00 -6.27
C SER A 282 -20.53 4.08 -5.30
N TYR A 283 -21.01 3.68 -4.11
CA TYR A 283 -21.50 4.58 -3.06
C TYR A 283 -20.53 4.70 -1.86
N VAL A 284 -19.28 4.25 -2.03
CA VAL A 284 -18.22 4.35 -1.02
C VAL A 284 -17.25 5.44 -1.45
N VAL A 285 -17.36 6.59 -0.80
CA VAL A 285 -16.60 7.81 -1.10
C VAL A 285 -16.21 8.49 0.21
N GLY A 286 -14.93 8.82 0.37
CA GLY A 286 -14.37 9.42 1.59
C GLY A 286 -14.28 8.44 2.76
N ALA A 287 -14.43 7.14 2.51
CA ALA A 287 -14.37 6.11 3.54
C ALA A 287 -12.93 5.67 3.84
N THR A 288 -12.72 5.21 5.06
CA THR A 288 -11.49 4.55 5.49
C THR A 288 -11.82 3.11 5.87
N LEU A 289 -11.31 2.14 5.11
CA LEU A 289 -11.48 0.73 5.42
C LEU A 289 -10.35 0.24 6.32
N HIS A 290 -10.71 -0.28 7.50
CA HIS A 290 -9.77 -0.77 8.48
C HIS A 290 -9.50 -2.27 8.27
N VAL A 291 -8.24 -2.64 8.07
CA VAL A 291 -7.79 -4.02 7.94
C VAL A 291 -6.68 -4.25 8.96
N ASN A 292 -7.08 -4.44 10.21
CA ASN A 292 -6.19 -4.26 11.37
C ASN A 292 -6.25 -5.38 12.42
N GLY A 293 -6.81 -6.54 12.07
CA GLY A 293 -6.89 -7.69 12.98
C GLY A 293 -7.82 -7.48 14.19
N GLY A 294 -8.76 -6.54 14.11
CA GLY A 294 -9.78 -6.30 15.13
C GLY A 294 -9.44 -5.19 16.13
N GLN A 295 -8.34 -4.46 15.93
CA GLN A 295 -7.99 -3.34 16.81
C GLN A 295 -9.05 -2.23 16.72
N PRO A 296 -9.65 -1.79 17.85
CA PRO A 296 -10.71 -0.78 17.83
C PRO A 296 -10.19 0.58 17.34
N THR A 297 -10.89 1.23 16.42
CA THR A 297 -10.59 2.60 15.99
C THR A 297 -11.84 3.48 16.13
N PRO A 298 -11.69 4.80 16.42
CA PRO A 298 -12.78 5.76 16.44
C PRO A 298 -13.54 5.87 15.12
#